data_AF-A0A2A5WA61-F1
#
_entry.id   AF-A0A2A5WA61-F1
#
_cell.length_a   1.000
_cell.length_b   1.000
_cell.length_c   1.000
_cell.angle_alpha   90.00
_cell.angle_beta   90.00
_cell.angle_gamma   90.00
#
_symmetry.space_group_name_H-M   'P 1'
#
loop_
_entity.id
_entity.type
_entity.pdbx_description
1 polymer ?
#
loop_
_entity_poly.entity_id
_entity_poly.type
_entity_poly.pdbx_seq_one_letter_code
_entity_poly.pdbx_strand_id
1 'polypeptide(L)'
;MTNFKFFGISGLFQAPVLTAGHRFLGVAALLGACFVVTHLVTVVVTCVVDGFNWGINAWILDIMGFIAAFYFAIQCGLSSNSKSVDFRKKNSWICAWAVITIGARILDILMLFGVVIWSEIYVTPEGPTLWSNVVSEVIFGMAFTVTALLGSLMLLISPQDVDPTQIESELK
;
A
#
# COMPACT_ATOMS: atom_id res chain seq x y z
N MET A 1 0.15 8.84 20.47
CA MET A 1 -0.87 8.23 19.59
C MET A 1 -1.00 9.07 18.32
N THR A 2 -0.52 8.57 17.20
CA THR A 2 -0.69 9.21 15.89
C THR A 2 -2.16 9.01 15.47
N ASN A 3 -2.94 10.09 15.39
CA ASN A 3 -4.39 10.05 15.20
C ASN A 3 -4.72 10.01 13.70
N PHE A 4 -5.31 8.91 13.21
CA PHE A 4 -5.65 8.69 11.78
C PHE A 4 -7.11 9.03 11.45
N LYS A 5 -7.68 10.05 12.10
CA LYS A 5 -9.11 10.40 11.95
C LYS A 5 -9.55 10.61 10.51
N PHE A 6 -8.67 11.09 9.64
CA PHE A 6 -8.95 11.26 8.21
C PHE A 6 -9.33 9.94 7.50
N PHE A 7 -8.82 8.81 7.97
CA PHE A 7 -9.11 7.47 7.43
C PHE A 7 -10.15 6.69 8.25
N GLY A 8 -10.81 7.34 9.22
CA GLY A 8 -11.77 6.67 10.13
C GLY A 8 -11.11 5.74 11.16
N ILE A 9 -9.80 5.86 11.39
CA ILE A 9 -9.03 5.01 12.31
C ILE A 9 -8.65 5.83 13.55
N SER A 10 -9.14 5.41 14.72
CA SER A 10 -8.98 6.12 16.00
C SER A 10 -7.56 6.02 16.61
N GLY A 11 -6.75 5.06 16.17
CA GLY A 11 -5.34 4.89 16.54
C GLY A 11 -4.68 3.78 15.71
N LEU A 12 -3.35 3.72 15.66
CA LEU A 12 -2.61 2.59 15.06
C LEU A 12 -1.95 1.76 16.16
N PHE A 13 -1.60 0.51 15.84
CA PHE A 13 -0.88 -0.39 16.75
C PHE A 13 -1.64 -0.69 18.04
N GLN A 14 -2.96 -0.84 17.96
CA GLN A 14 -3.84 -1.08 19.11
C GLN A 14 -4.25 -2.55 19.29
N ALA A 15 -3.57 -3.48 18.60
CA ALA A 15 -3.84 -4.91 18.76
C ALA A 15 -3.57 -5.37 20.21
N PRO A 16 -4.34 -6.33 20.75
CA PRO A 16 -4.16 -6.82 22.12
C PRO A 16 -2.75 -7.36 22.42
N VAL A 17 -2.10 -7.95 21.42
CA VAL A 17 -0.67 -8.30 21.45
C VAL A 17 -0.03 -7.75 20.18
N LEU A 18 0.93 -6.83 20.35
CA LEU A 18 1.54 -6.11 19.24
C LEU A 18 2.74 -6.86 18.64
N THR A 19 2.45 -7.84 17.79
CA THR A 19 3.48 -8.60 17.05
C THR A 19 4.15 -7.78 15.93
N ALA A 20 5.25 -8.29 15.36
CA ALA A 20 5.92 -7.68 14.23
C ALA A 20 4.97 -7.46 13.03
N GLY A 21 4.08 -8.42 12.73
CA GLY A 21 3.13 -8.30 11.62
C GLY A 21 2.15 -7.13 11.81
N HIS A 22 1.67 -6.89 13.04
CA HIS A 22 0.81 -5.73 13.34
C HIS A 22 1.57 -4.41 13.15
N ARG A 23 2.86 -4.38 13.51
CA ARG A 23 3.72 -3.21 13.28
C ARG A 23 3.93 -2.96 11.79
N PHE A 24 4.21 -4.00 11.01
CA PHE A 24 4.29 -3.87 9.55
C PHE A 24 2.97 -3.34 8.98
N LEU A 25 1.80 -3.86 9.38
CA LEU A 25 0.53 -3.36 8.85
C LEU A 25 0.20 -1.94 9.28
N GLY A 26 0.60 -1.51 10.48
CA GLY A 26 0.43 -0.10 10.87
C GLY A 26 1.37 0.84 10.10
N VAL A 27 2.61 0.42 9.82
CA VAL A 27 3.53 1.15 8.93
C VAL A 27 3.00 1.17 7.50
N ALA A 28 2.42 0.06 7.02
CA ALA A 28 1.79 0.00 5.70
C ALA A 28 0.62 0.99 5.61
N ALA A 29 -0.19 1.14 6.66
CA ALA A 29 -1.26 2.13 6.70
C ALA A 29 -0.72 3.58 6.61
N LEU A 30 0.39 3.88 7.29
CA LEU A 30 1.09 5.17 7.19
C LEU A 30 1.61 5.44 5.77
N LEU A 31 2.29 4.47 5.18
CA LEU A 31 2.82 4.56 3.82
C LEU A 31 1.71 4.67 2.78
N GLY A 32 0.61 3.94 2.96
CA GLY A 32 -0.59 4.02 2.13
C GLY A 32 -1.26 5.39 2.20
N ALA A 33 -1.28 6.01 3.38
CA ALA A 33 -1.75 7.39 3.51
C ALA A 33 -0.84 8.40 2.78
N CYS A 34 0.48 8.24 2.89
CA CYS A 34 1.43 9.04 2.11
C CYS A 34 1.22 8.83 0.61
N PHE A 35 1.11 7.57 0.17
CA PHE A 35 0.82 7.20 -1.22
C PHE A 35 -0.41 7.95 -1.73
N VAL A 36 -1.54 7.87 -1.02
CA VAL A 36 -2.81 8.52 -1.41
C VAL A 36 -2.62 10.02 -1.62
N VAL A 37 -1.94 10.71 -0.69
CA VAL A 37 -1.69 12.15 -0.82
C VAL A 37 -0.78 12.44 -2.01
N THR A 38 0.34 11.73 -2.13
CA THR A 38 1.29 11.96 -3.23
C THR A 38 0.70 11.61 -4.58
N HIS A 39 -0.16 10.60 -4.67
CA HIS A 39 -0.79 10.19 -5.92
C HIS A 39 -1.81 11.23 -6.41
N LEU A 40 -2.58 11.82 -5.49
CA LEU A 40 -3.44 12.95 -5.83
C LEU A 40 -2.63 14.14 -6.38
N VAL A 41 -1.46 14.42 -5.79
CA VAL A 41 -0.54 15.43 -6.32
C VAL A 41 -0.03 15.03 -7.71
N THR A 42 0.33 13.76 -7.92
CA THR A 42 0.75 13.24 -9.22
C THR A 42 -0.33 13.47 -10.27
N VAL A 43 -1.59 13.10 -10.00
CA VAL A 43 -2.72 13.35 -10.92
C VAL A 43 -2.86 14.83 -11.25
N VAL A 44 -2.77 15.73 -10.27
CA VAL A 44 -2.83 17.18 -10.52
C VAL A 44 -1.67 17.65 -11.39
N VAL A 45 -0.44 17.21 -11.10
CA VAL A 45 0.75 17.54 -11.91
C VAL A 45 0.58 17.06 -13.34
N THR A 46 0.18 15.81 -13.54
CA THR A 46 -0.08 15.24 -14.86
C THR A 46 -1.10 16.06 -15.64
N CYS A 47 -2.24 16.39 -15.02
CA CYS A 47 -3.28 17.20 -15.67
C CYS A 47 -2.82 18.61 -16.04
N VAL A 48 -1.96 19.22 -15.22
CA VAL A 48 -1.46 20.59 -15.46
C VAL A 48 -0.35 20.62 -16.51
N VAL A 49 0.54 19.62 -16.53
CA VAL A 49 1.73 19.59 -17.39
C VAL A 49 1.43 18.94 -18.74
N ASP A 50 0.74 17.80 -18.73
CA ASP A 50 0.50 16.98 -19.93
C ASP A 50 -0.96 17.01 -20.41
N GLY A 51 -1.85 17.67 -19.65
CA GLY A 51 -3.27 17.70 -19.94
C GLY A 51 -3.97 16.38 -19.62
N PHE A 52 -5.17 16.18 -20.18
CA PHE A 52 -5.99 14.98 -19.92
C PHE A 52 -5.82 13.88 -20.98
N ASN A 53 -4.88 14.03 -21.90
CA ASN A 53 -4.76 13.21 -23.11
C ASN A 53 -4.00 11.88 -22.90
N TRP A 54 -4.04 11.32 -21.69
CA TRP A 54 -3.40 10.06 -21.34
C TRP A 54 -4.15 8.81 -21.81
N GLY A 55 -5.34 8.98 -22.41
CA GLY A 55 -6.17 7.88 -22.89
C GLY A 55 -7.04 7.28 -21.79
N ILE A 56 -8.21 6.77 -22.19
CA ILE A 56 -9.23 6.29 -21.24
C ILE A 56 -8.75 5.08 -20.42
N ASN A 57 -7.90 4.23 -21.01
CA ASN A 57 -7.38 3.05 -20.34
C ASN A 57 -6.42 3.41 -19.20
N ALA A 58 -5.50 4.36 -19.40
CA ALA A 58 -4.64 4.87 -18.33
C ALA A 58 -5.47 5.44 -17.19
N TRP A 59 -6.45 6.30 -17.50
CA TRP A 59 -7.31 6.89 -16.48
C TRP A 59 -8.09 5.86 -15.67
N ILE A 60 -8.64 4.83 -16.33
CA ILE A 60 -9.36 3.76 -15.63
C ILE A 60 -8.42 2.98 -14.72
N LEU A 61 -7.26 2.57 -15.23
CA LEU A 61 -6.28 1.79 -14.45
C LEU A 61 -5.75 2.59 -13.26
N ASP A 62 -5.45 3.87 -13.46
CA ASP A 62 -5.00 4.80 -12.42
C ASP A 62 -6.05 4.95 -11.30
N ILE A 63 -7.30 5.28 -11.66
CA ILE A 63 -8.38 5.48 -10.69
C ILE A 63 -8.69 4.18 -9.93
N MET A 64 -8.74 3.04 -10.64
CA MET A 64 -8.97 1.74 -10.00
C MET A 64 -7.84 1.38 -9.03
N GLY A 65 -6.58 1.58 -9.44
CA GLY A 65 -5.40 1.38 -8.61
C GLY A 65 -5.42 2.26 -7.36
N PHE A 66 -5.75 3.54 -7.53
CA PHE A 66 -5.86 4.51 -6.45
C PHE A 66 -6.95 4.13 -5.42
N ILE A 67 -8.15 3.78 -5.88
CA ILE A 67 -9.26 3.36 -4.99
C ILE A 67 -8.89 2.09 -4.24
N ALA A 68 -8.27 1.11 -4.92
CA ALA A 68 -7.81 -0.11 -4.29
C ALA A 68 -6.77 0.19 -3.20
N ALA A 69 -5.76 1.01 -3.52
CA ALA A 69 -4.73 1.40 -2.57
C ALA A 69 -5.31 2.13 -1.34
N PHE A 70 -6.27 3.04 -1.55
CA PHE A 70 -6.98 3.71 -0.45
C PHE A 70 -7.73 2.72 0.45
N TYR A 71 -8.51 1.81 -0.14
CA TYR A 71 -9.21 0.78 0.61
C TYR A 71 -8.23 -0.10 1.42
N PHE A 72 -7.15 -0.56 0.80
CA PHE A 72 -6.18 -1.43 1.46
C PHE A 72 -5.32 -0.71 2.50
N ALA A 73 -5.09 0.60 2.39
CA ALA A 73 -4.46 1.39 3.43
C ALA A 73 -5.32 1.38 4.72
N ILE A 74 -6.64 1.53 4.57
CA ILE A 74 -7.60 1.41 5.68
C ILE A 74 -7.58 -0.02 6.25
N GLN A 75 -7.63 -1.05 5.39
CA GLN A 75 -7.59 -2.45 5.85
C GLN A 75 -6.30 -2.78 6.62
N CYS A 76 -5.14 -2.24 6.20
CA CYS A 76 -3.89 -2.41 6.92
C CYS A 76 -3.96 -1.77 8.31
N GLY A 77 -4.51 -0.56 8.42
CA GLY A 77 -4.68 0.10 9.71
C GLY A 77 -5.66 -0.62 10.63
N LEU A 78 -6.78 -1.12 10.10
CA LEU A 78 -7.72 -1.96 10.86
C LEU A 78 -7.06 -3.27 11.33
N SER A 79 -6.29 -3.94 10.47
CA SER A 79 -5.59 -5.14 10.88
C SER A 79 -4.51 -4.87 11.92
N SER A 80 -3.83 -3.72 11.88
CA SER A 80 -2.83 -3.34 12.89
C SER A 80 -3.42 -3.19 14.30
N ASN A 81 -4.75 -3.02 14.38
CA ASN A 81 -5.49 -2.81 15.63
C ASN A 81 -6.33 -4.02 16.06
N SER A 82 -6.41 -5.05 15.23
CA SER A 82 -7.27 -6.21 15.46
C SER A 82 -6.43 -7.42 15.87
N LYS A 83 -7.03 -8.40 16.54
CA LYS A 83 -6.39 -9.71 16.67
C LYS A 83 -6.28 -10.37 15.30
N SER A 84 -5.16 -11.05 15.04
CA SER A 84 -4.88 -11.69 13.75
C SER A 84 -5.91 -12.75 13.39
N VAL A 85 -6.37 -13.53 14.37
CA VAL A 85 -7.39 -14.58 14.15
C VAL A 85 -8.71 -13.98 13.66
N ASP A 86 -9.15 -12.88 14.25
CA ASP A 86 -10.41 -12.21 13.91
C ASP A 86 -10.33 -11.53 12.53
N PHE A 87 -9.14 -11.04 12.17
CA PHE A 87 -8.90 -10.33 10.91
C PHE A 87 -8.31 -11.22 9.79
N ARG A 88 -8.17 -12.54 10.03
CA ARG A 88 -7.43 -13.47 9.16
C ARG A 88 -7.90 -13.46 7.71
N LYS A 89 -9.22 -13.46 7.48
CA LYS A 89 -9.78 -13.43 6.12
C LYS A 89 -9.38 -12.16 5.37
N LYS A 90 -9.41 -11.01 6.04
CA LYS A 90 -9.02 -9.73 5.46
C LYS A 90 -7.50 -9.65 5.25
N ASN A 91 -6.70 -10.24 6.13
CA ASN A 91 -5.25 -10.39 5.91
C ASN A 91 -4.92 -11.21 4.67
N SER A 92 -5.69 -12.27 4.38
CA SER A 92 -5.54 -13.01 3.12
C SER A 92 -5.80 -12.12 1.89
N TRP A 93 -6.83 -11.26 1.95
CA TRP A 93 -7.10 -10.29 0.88
C TRP A 93 -6.01 -9.23 0.75
N ILE A 94 -5.48 -8.69 1.86
CA ILE A 94 -4.35 -7.76 1.84
C ILE A 94 -3.14 -8.42 1.18
N CYS A 95 -2.84 -9.66 1.55
CA CYS A 95 -1.72 -10.42 0.99
C CYS A 95 -1.90 -10.64 -0.53
N ALA A 96 -3.07 -11.11 -0.97
CA ALA A 96 -3.35 -11.37 -2.38
C ALA A 96 -3.30 -10.08 -3.21
N TRP A 97 -3.89 -8.99 -2.71
CA TRP A 97 -3.81 -7.68 -3.35
C TRP A 97 -2.36 -7.21 -3.46
N ALA A 98 -1.58 -7.29 -2.40
CA ALA A 98 -0.21 -6.82 -2.40
C ALA A 98 0.67 -7.56 -3.42
N VAL A 99 0.49 -8.88 -3.58
CA VAL A 99 1.19 -9.66 -4.63
C VAL A 99 0.85 -9.15 -6.03
N ILE A 100 -0.44 -8.99 -6.33
CA ILE A 100 -0.90 -8.51 -7.64
C ILE A 100 -0.37 -7.08 -7.90
N THR A 101 -0.46 -6.20 -6.90
CA THR A 101 -0.04 -4.81 -7.03
C THR A 101 1.47 -4.66 -7.16
N ILE A 102 2.29 -5.48 -6.50
CA ILE A 102 3.74 -5.48 -6.74
C ILE A 102 4.04 -5.80 -8.21
N GLY A 103 3.37 -6.81 -8.78
CA GLY A 103 3.53 -7.13 -10.20
C GLY A 103 3.13 -5.97 -11.12
N ALA A 104 1.98 -5.36 -10.87
CA ALA A 104 1.51 -4.19 -11.62
C ALA A 104 2.47 -2.99 -11.50
N ARG A 105 2.98 -2.72 -10.30
CA ARG A 105 3.93 -1.62 -10.04
C ARG A 105 5.28 -1.83 -10.71
N ILE A 106 5.78 -3.07 -10.75
CA ILE A 106 7.01 -3.36 -11.49
C ILE A 106 6.82 -3.04 -12.97
N LEU A 107 5.69 -3.46 -13.57
CA LEU A 107 5.38 -3.13 -14.95
C LEU A 107 5.28 -1.61 -15.16
N ASP A 108 4.58 -0.90 -14.28
CA ASP A 108 4.43 0.55 -14.34
C ASP A 108 5.79 1.27 -14.24
N ILE A 109 6.66 0.86 -13.31
CA ILE A 109 8.04 1.37 -13.20
C ILE A 109 8.81 1.17 -14.51
N LEU A 110 8.73 -0.02 -15.11
CA LEU A 110 9.39 -0.29 -16.38
C LEU A 110 8.86 0.60 -17.51
N MET A 111 7.57 0.94 -17.48
CA MET A 111 6.96 1.85 -18.46
C MET A 111 7.33 3.32 -18.22
N LEU A 112 7.38 3.76 -16.95
CA LEU A 112 7.82 5.10 -16.55
C LEU A 112 9.25 5.40 -16.98
N PHE A 113 10.14 4.42 -16.95
CA PHE A 113 11.53 4.57 -17.38
C PHE A 113 11.78 4.17 -18.85
N GLY A 114 10.70 3.91 -19.62
CA GLY A 114 10.80 3.60 -21.05
C GLY A 114 11.44 2.25 -21.38
N VAL A 115 11.59 1.36 -20.39
CA VAL A 115 12.10 -0.01 -20.59
C VAL A 115 11.04 -0.87 -21.28
N VAL A 116 9.78 -0.67 -20.94
CA VAL A 116 8.62 -1.30 -21.60
C VAL A 116 7.79 -0.21 -22.26
N ILE A 117 7.48 -0.36 -23.54
CA ILE A 117 6.64 0.59 -24.28
C ILE A 117 5.29 -0.06 -24.56
N TRP A 118 4.22 0.50 -24.01
CA TRP A 118 2.85 0.08 -24.27
C TRP A 118 1.98 1.29 -24.57
N SER A 119 1.95 1.69 -25.84
CA SER A 119 1.31 2.92 -26.31
C SER A 119 -0.21 2.97 -26.12
N GLU A 120 -0.86 1.84 -25.90
CA GLU A 120 -2.31 1.78 -25.60
C GLU A 120 -2.64 2.20 -24.17
N ILE A 121 -1.64 2.19 -23.28
CA ILE A 121 -1.78 2.59 -21.88
C ILE A 121 -1.38 4.06 -21.74
N TYR A 122 -0.09 4.40 -21.82
CA TYR A 122 0.35 5.81 -21.88
C TYR A 122 1.73 5.96 -22.53
N VAL A 123 2.06 7.19 -22.93
CA VAL A 123 3.40 7.57 -23.40
C VAL A 123 4.29 7.86 -22.20
N THR A 124 5.50 7.33 -22.19
CA THR A 124 6.49 7.52 -21.12
C THR A 124 6.58 9.02 -20.74
N PRO A 125 6.26 9.38 -19.48
CA PRO A 125 6.24 10.77 -19.07
C PRO A 125 7.67 11.32 -18.90
N GLU A 126 7.80 12.64 -19.00
CA GLU A 126 9.06 13.35 -18.77
C GLU A 126 8.88 14.49 -17.75
N GLY A 127 10.01 15.05 -17.30
CA GLY A 127 10.00 16.25 -16.48
C GLY A 127 9.21 16.11 -15.16
N PRO A 128 8.37 17.10 -14.79
CA PRO A 128 7.64 17.07 -13.52
C PRO A 128 6.72 15.87 -13.35
N THR A 129 6.08 15.41 -14.43
CA THR A 129 5.17 14.26 -14.38
C THR A 129 5.90 12.96 -14.10
N LEU A 130 7.10 12.78 -14.67
CA LEU A 130 7.95 11.64 -14.32
C LEU A 130 8.31 11.65 -12.83
N TRP A 131 8.78 12.79 -12.31
CA TRP A 131 9.23 12.88 -10.92
C TRP A 131 8.09 12.74 -9.91
N SER A 132 6.89 13.24 -10.21
CA SER A 132 5.73 13.03 -9.35
C SER A 132 5.35 11.55 -9.27
N ASN A 133 5.34 10.84 -10.42
CA ASN A 133 5.13 9.38 -10.47
C ASN A 133 6.24 8.61 -9.72
N VAL A 134 7.49 9.02 -9.82
CA VAL A 134 8.59 8.41 -9.04
C VAL A 134 8.33 8.50 -7.54
N VAL A 135 7.92 9.66 -7.05
CA VAL A 135 7.64 9.85 -5.62
C VAL A 135 6.41 9.04 -5.18
N SER A 136 5.30 9.13 -5.91
CA SER A 136 4.07 8.44 -5.53
C SER A 136 4.19 6.92 -5.70
N GLU A 137 4.49 6.45 -6.90
CA GLU A 137 4.41 5.03 -7.24
C GLU A 137 5.66 4.25 -6.83
N VAL A 138 6.85 4.79 -7.10
CA VAL A 138 8.09 4.04 -6.86
C VAL A 138 8.50 4.08 -5.40
N ILE A 139 8.44 5.25 -4.75
CA ILE A 139 8.86 5.36 -3.35
C ILE A 139 7.74 4.90 -2.42
N PHE A 140 6.64 5.65 -2.35
CA PHE A 140 5.59 5.37 -1.37
C PHE A 140 4.81 4.13 -1.70
N GLY A 141 4.43 3.95 -2.96
CA GLY A 141 3.58 2.86 -3.36
C GLY A 141 4.26 1.48 -3.29
N MET A 142 5.53 1.35 -3.70
CA MET A 142 6.29 0.11 -3.48
C MET A 142 6.53 -0.15 -1.99
N ALA A 143 6.95 0.85 -1.23
CA ALA A 143 7.16 0.69 0.21
C ALA A 143 5.87 0.24 0.92
N PHE A 144 4.74 0.86 0.58
CA PHE A 144 3.42 0.50 1.10
C PHE A 144 3.07 -0.97 0.81
N THR A 145 3.13 -1.35 -0.46
CA THR A 145 2.72 -2.69 -0.92
C THR A 145 3.62 -3.80 -0.37
N VAL A 146 4.94 -3.60 -0.33
CA VAL A 146 5.88 -4.56 0.26
C VAL A 146 5.64 -4.70 1.77
N THR A 147 5.45 -3.59 2.47
CA THR A 147 5.19 -3.60 3.92
C THR A 147 3.86 -4.29 4.23
N ALA A 148 2.82 -4.04 3.43
CA ALA A 148 1.52 -4.70 3.53
C ALA A 148 1.63 -6.22 3.29
N LEU A 149 2.41 -6.64 2.29
CA LEU A 149 2.66 -8.06 2.00
C LEU A 149 3.34 -8.75 3.19
N LEU A 150 4.44 -8.18 3.68
CA LEU A 150 5.19 -8.76 4.79
C LEU A 150 4.34 -8.85 6.07
N GLY A 151 3.66 -7.77 6.42
CA GLY A 151 2.80 -7.75 7.61
C GLY A 151 1.66 -8.76 7.52
N SER A 152 0.94 -8.78 6.41
CA SER A 152 -0.20 -9.71 6.24
C SER A 152 0.25 -11.17 6.20
N LEU A 153 1.37 -11.48 5.54
CA LEU A 153 1.94 -12.82 5.51
C LEU A 153 2.36 -13.30 6.91
N MET A 154 3.02 -12.45 7.70
CA MET A 154 3.39 -12.78 9.08
C MET A 154 2.17 -13.11 9.94
N LEU A 155 1.10 -12.30 9.85
CA LEU A 155 -0.14 -12.54 10.62
C LEU A 155 -0.91 -13.78 10.13
N LEU A 156 -0.75 -14.17 8.86
CA LEU A 156 -1.37 -15.39 8.32
C LEU A 156 -0.64 -16.67 8.76
N ILE A 157 0.70 -16.61 8.89
CA ILE A 157 1.54 -17.74 9.31
C ILE A 157 1.42 -17.98 10.82
N SER A 158 1.37 -16.91 11.62
CA SER A 158 1.33 -16.99 13.09
C SER A 158 0.09 -16.30 13.66
N PRO A 159 -1.09 -16.94 13.58
CA PRO A 159 -2.37 -16.30 13.90
C PRO A 159 -2.68 -16.17 15.40
N GLN A 160 -1.89 -16.81 16.27
CA GLN A 160 -2.18 -16.87 17.71
C GLN A 160 -1.70 -15.67 18.52
N ASP A 161 -1.12 -14.65 17.88
CA ASP A 161 -0.71 -13.39 18.52
C ASP A 161 0.01 -13.60 19.86
N VAL A 162 1.06 -14.42 19.85
CA VAL A 162 1.79 -14.78 21.07
C VAL A 162 2.71 -13.63 21.48
N ASP A 163 2.74 -13.32 22.77
CA ASP A 163 3.68 -12.36 23.33
C ASP A 163 5.11 -12.95 23.27
N PRO A 164 6.09 -12.26 22.65
CA PRO A 164 7.48 -12.73 22.64
C PRO A 164 8.02 -13.07 24.04
N THR A 165 7.56 -12.39 25.10
CA THR A 165 8.01 -12.68 26.47
C THR A 165 7.43 -13.97 27.04
N GLN A 166 6.29 -14.46 26.53
CA GLN A 166 5.73 -15.76 26.92
C GLN A 166 6.52 -16.91 26.28
N ILE A 167 6.98 -16.75 25.04
CA ILE A 167 7.78 -17.76 24.32
C ILE A 167 9.12 -17.99 25.05
N GLU A 168 9.76 -16.94 25.56
CA GLU A 168 11.00 -17.05 26.35
C GLU A 168 10.81 -17.75 27.71
N SER A 169 9.59 -17.74 28.26
CA SER A 169 9.28 -18.41 29.52
C SER A 169 8.94 -19.89 29.37
N GLU A 170 8.44 -20.30 28.21
CA GLU A 170 8.16 -21.71 27.89
C GLU A 170 9.40 -22.48 27.42
N LEU A 171 10.45 -21.77 27.00
CA LEU A 171 11.74 -22.32 26.57
C LEU A 171 12.79 -22.41 27.69
N LYS A 172 12.46 -21.98 28.92
CA LYS A 172 13.31 -22.11 30.12
C LYS A 172 12.78 -23.20 31.04
#